data_AF-A0A8D2G7Z6-F1
#
_entry.id   AF-A0A8D2G7Z6-F1
#
_cell.length_a   1.000
_cell.length_b   1.000
_cell.length_c   1.000
_cell.angle_alpha   90.00
_cell.angle_beta   90.00
_cell.angle_gamma   90.00
#
_symmetry.space_group_name_H-M   'P 1'
#
loop_
_entity.id
_entity.type
_entity.pdbx_description
1 polymer ?
#
loop_
_entity_poly.entity_id
_entity_poly.type
_entity_poly.pdbx_seq_one_letter_code
_entity_poly.pdbx_strand_id
1 'polypeptide(L)'
;MERLKTVAGSKMQGLLERVNTEIHFVTKCAFQPPPSCLRFVQTNISRLLQETSEQLVALKPWITRQNFSRCLDLQCQPDSSTLPPPRSPGALEATALTAPQRPLLLLLLLLPVGLLLLATAWCLHWQRTRRRTPRPREQVPPVPSPQDLLLVEH
;
A
#
# COMPACT_ATOMS: atom_id res chain seq x y z
N MET A 1 24.86 -3.45 12.07
CA MET A 1 24.88 -3.88 10.65
C MET A 1 25.48 -5.27 10.48
N GLU A 2 26.62 -5.59 11.13
CA GLU A 2 27.25 -6.92 11.02
C GLU A 2 26.32 -8.13 11.25
N ARG A 3 25.51 -8.14 12.32
CA ARG A 3 24.55 -9.23 12.57
C ARG A 3 23.49 -9.40 11.48
N LEU A 4 23.13 -8.32 10.78
CA LEU A 4 22.19 -8.41 9.67
C LEU A 4 22.86 -8.98 8.43
N LYS A 5 24.15 -8.71 8.22
CA LYS A 5 24.92 -9.26 7.10
C LYS A 5 25.01 -10.78 7.14
N THR A 6 25.11 -11.38 8.33
CA THR A 6 25.24 -12.84 8.46
C THR A 6 23.99 -13.62 8.04
N VAL A 7 22.82 -12.96 8.02
CA VAL A 7 21.53 -13.59 7.65
C VAL A 7 20.98 -13.04 6.33
N ALA A 8 21.70 -12.12 5.67
CA ALA A 8 21.26 -11.47 4.44
C ALA A 8 21.67 -12.26 3.20
N GLY A 9 20.80 -12.29 2.19
CA GLY A 9 21.18 -12.77 0.85
C GLY A 9 22.19 -11.84 0.16
N SER A 10 22.88 -12.34 -0.87
CA SER A 10 24.01 -11.67 -1.53
C SER A 10 23.77 -10.21 -1.93
N LYS A 11 22.64 -9.91 -2.57
CA LYS A 11 22.29 -8.52 -2.96
C LYS A 11 22.08 -7.61 -1.74
N MET A 12 21.43 -8.13 -0.70
CA MET A 12 21.16 -7.38 0.53
C MET A 12 22.43 -7.19 1.35
N GLN A 13 23.33 -8.17 1.36
CA GLN A 13 24.64 -8.06 1.99
C GLN A 13 25.45 -6.89 1.41
N GLY A 14 25.44 -6.70 0.08
CA GLY A 14 26.10 -5.55 -0.55
C GLY A 14 25.49 -4.19 -0.19
N LEU A 15 24.19 -4.14 0.12
CA LEU A 15 23.54 -2.93 0.65
C LEU A 15 23.96 -2.67 2.09
N LEU A 16 23.91 -3.70 2.94
CA LEU A 16 24.30 -3.60 4.35
C LEU A 16 25.78 -3.28 4.53
N GLU A 17 26.65 -3.77 3.65
CA GLU A 17 28.08 -3.45 3.66
C GLU A 17 28.32 -1.96 3.44
N ARG A 18 27.66 -1.37 2.44
CA ARG A 18 27.78 0.07 2.17
C ARG A 18 27.33 0.91 3.36
N VAL A 19 26.20 0.57 3.98
CA VAL A 19 25.74 1.25 5.20
C VAL A 19 26.70 1.03 6.37
N ASN A 20 27.26 -0.17 6.51
CA ASN A 20 28.21 -0.48 7.56
C ASN A 20 29.49 0.36 7.45
N THR A 21 30.03 0.55 6.25
CA THR A 21 31.23 1.36 6.01
C THR A 21 31.06 2.81 6.46
N GLU A 22 29.88 3.40 6.27
CA GLU A 22 29.58 4.77 6.72
C GLU A 22 29.69 4.94 8.24
N ILE A 23 29.38 3.90 9.01
CA ILE A 23 29.45 3.91 10.48
C ILE A 23 30.67 3.17 11.02
N HIS A 24 31.47 2.52 10.18
CA HIS A 24 32.53 1.62 10.62
C HIS A 24 33.62 2.34 11.43
N PHE A 25 33.77 3.65 11.29
CA PHE A 25 34.74 4.43 12.05
C PHE A 25 34.60 4.27 13.58
N VAL A 26 33.41 3.93 14.09
CA VAL A 26 33.19 3.69 15.52
C VAL A 26 34.02 2.52 16.05
N THR A 27 34.39 1.55 15.20
CA THR A 27 35.22 0.39 15.58
C THR A 27 36.69 0.74 15.77
N LYS A 28 37.13 1.92 15.31
CA LYS A 28 38.49 2.43 15.56
C LYS A 28 38.70 2.85 17.01
N CYS A 29 37.62 3.01 17.77
CA CYS A 29 37.64 3.30 19.19
C CYS A 29 37.43 2.01 20.00
N ALA A 30 38.13 1.88 21.12
CA ALA A 30 37.99 0.75 22.03
C ALA A 30 36.77 0.92 22.95
N PHE A 31 35.56 0.91 22.37
CA PHE A 31 34.32 0.93 23.14
C PHE A 31 34.24 -0.29 24.07
N GLN A 32 33.89 -0.06 25.32
CA GLN A 32 33.68 -1.13 26.28
C GLN A 32 32.37 -1.89 25.96
N PRO A 33 32.26 -3.15 26.41
CA PRO A 33 31.02 -3.90 26.30
C PRO A 33 29.84 -3.13 26.94
N PRO A 34 28.63 -3.23 26.38
CA PRO A 34 27.45 -2.59 26.96
C PRO A 34 27.28 -2.95 28.45
N PRO A 35 27.03 -1.96 29.33
CA PRO A 35 26.87 -2.21 30.76
C PRO A 35 25.60 -3.01 31.04
N SER A 36 25.55 -3.69 32.18
CA SER A 36 24.41 -4.53 32.60
C SER A 36 23.09 -3.75 32.75
N CYS A 37 23.16 -2.45 33.02
CA CYS A 37 22.00 -1.57 33.11
C CYS A 37 21.35 -1.29 31.74
N LEU A 38 22.05 -1.51 30.62
CA LEU A 38 21.55 -1.14 29.30
C LEU A 38 20.39 -2.06 28.90
N ARG A 39 19.24 -1.45 28.60
CA ARG A 39 18.05 -2.15 28.14
C ARG A 39 17.89 -1.99 26.64
N PHE A 40 17.76 -3.11 25.93
CA PHE A 40 17.45 -3.12 24.51
C PHE A 40 15.95 -3.26 24.30
N VAL A 41 15.41 -2.48 23.38
CA VAL A 41 14.00 -2.53 22.98
C VAL A 41 13.92 -2.96 21.53
N GLN A 42 12.92 -3.75 21.19
CA GLN A 42 12.67 -4.15 19.81
C GLN A 42 12.16 -2.95 19.02
N THR A 43 12.79 -2.68 17.88
CA THR A 43 12.41 -1.60 16.96
C THR A 43 12.53 -2.06 15.52
N ASN A 44 11.79 -1.41 14.64
CA ASN A 44 11.84 -1.68 13.21
C ASN A 44 13.19 -1.24 12.64
N ILE A 45 13.71 -2.00 11.66
CA ILE A 45 14.97 -1.64 10.99
C ILE A 45 14.89 -0.27 10.29
N SER A 46 13.71 0.11 9.78
CA SER A 46 13.49 1.45 9.22
C SER A 46 13.75 2.55 10.23
N ARG A 47 13.29 2.36 11.48
CA ARG A 47 13.52 3.30 12.58
C ARG A 47 15.00 3.37 12.95
N LEU A 48 15.66 2.22 13.08
CA LEU A 48 17.10 2.15 13.34
C LEU A 48 17.92 2.89 12.26
N LEU A 49 17.61 2.67 10.98
CA LEU A 49 18.30 3.31 9.86
C LEU A 49 18.06 4.82 9.82
N GLN A 50 16.83 5.24 10.10
CA GLN A 50 16.49 6.67 10.19
C GLN A 50 17.28 7.35 11.33
N GLU A 51 17.26 6.78 12.54
CA GLU A 51 17.99 7.32 13.68
C GLU A 51 19.51 7.34 13.43
N THR A 52 20.06 6.31 12.77
CA THR A 52 21.47 6.28 12.36
C THR A 52 21.81 7.44 11.43
N SER A 53 20.95 7.71 10.45
CA SER A 53 21.14 8.85 9.53
C SER A 53 21.10 10.19 10.26
N GLU A 54 20.14 10.38 11.16
CA GLU A 54 20.00 11.60 11.97
C GLU A 54 21.24 11.80 12.87
N GLN A 55 21.72 10.74 13.50
CA GLN A 55 22.94 10.75 14.33
C GLN A 55 24.18 11.14 13.51
N LEU A 56 24.36 10.56 12.32
CA LEU A 56 25.49 10.90 11.46
C LEU A 56 25.45 12.36 11.00
N VAL A 57 24.27 12.87 10.64
CA VAL A 57 24.08 14.29 10.27
C VAL A 57 24.48 15.20 11.43
N ALA A 58 24.01 14.90 12.65
CA ALA A 58 24.34 15.67 13.83
C ALA A 58 25.84 15.58 14.20
N LEU A 59 26.46 14.41 14.03
CA LEU A 59 27.85 14.14 14.40
C LEU A 59 28.87 14.70 13.40
N LYS A 60 28.52 14.74 12.11
CA LYS A 60 29.41 15.15 11.00
C LYS A 60 30.21 16.44 11.25
N PRO A 61 29.63 17.56 11.73
CA PRO A 61 30.41 18.77 11.99
C PRO A 61 31.37 18.66 13.19
N TRP A 62 31.17 17.69 14.10
CA TRP A 62 31.90 17.57 15.37
C TRP A 62 32.90 16.42 15.42
N ILE A 63 32.79 15.45 14.51
CA ILE A 63 33.53 14.18 14.57
C ILE A 63 35.06 14.35 14.61
N THR A 64 35.59 15.42 14.00
CA THR A 64 37.02 15.75 14.01
C THR A 64 37.41 16.84 15.01
N ARG A 65 36.44 17.43 15.71
CA ARG A 65 36.64 18.61 16.58
C ARG A 65 36.55 18.28 18.06
N GLN A 66 35.90 17.17 18.41
CA GLN A 66 35.65 16.77 19.79
C GLN A 66 36.53 15.61 20.22
N ASN A 67 36.75 15.50 21.54
CA ASN A 67 37.37 14.33 22.14
C ASN A 67 36.29 13.39 22.69
N PHE A 68 36.25 12.17 22.15
CA PHE A 68 35.25 11.15 22.50
C PHE A 68 35.76 10.11 23.52
N SER A 69 36.89 10.36 24.20
CA SER A 69 37.45 9.41 25.17
C SER A 69 36.49 9.05 26.31
N ARG A 70 35.64 10.01 26.72
CA ARG A 70 34.59 9.79 27.75
C ARG A 70 33.39 8.99 27.24
N CYS A 71 33.30 8.76 25.93
CA CYS A 71 32.19 8.03 25.31
C CYS A 71 32.48 6.53 25.15
N LEU A 72 33.70 6.08 25.46
CA LEU A 72 34.09 4.67 25.36
C LEU A 72 33.28 3.78 26.30
N ASP A 73 32.84 4.34 27.43
CA ASP A 73 31.94 3.71 28.39
C ASP A 73 30.51 4.22 28.17
N LEU A 74 29.62 3.33 27.71
CA LEU A 74 28.19 3.65 27.61
C LEU A 74 27.61 3.79 29.01
N GLN A 75 26.83 4.84 29.25
CA GLN A 75 26.19 5.12 30.53
C GLN A 75 24.68 5.05 30.43
N CYS A 76 24.04 4.59 31.51
CA CYS A 76 22.59 4.53 31.62
C CYS A 76 22.07 5.74 32.39
N GLN A 77 20.86 6.18 32.07
CA GLN A 77 20.11 7.09 32.92
C GLN A 77 19.97 6.43 34.30
N PRO A 78 20.25 7.13 35.42
CA PRO A 78 19.94 6.60 36.75
C PRO A 78 18.43 6.33 36.82
N ASP A 79 18.05 5.20 37.43
CA ASP A 79 16.67 4.74 37.47
C ASP A 79 15.75 5.84 38.02
N SER A 80 15.04 6.51 37.13
CA SER A 80 13.79 7.17 37.50
C SER A 80 12.83 6.04 37.75
N SER A 81 12.39 5.86 39.00
CA SER A 81 11.41 4.86 39.42
C SER A 81 10.14 4.96 38.57
N THR A 82 10.12 4.32 37.41
CA THR A 82 8.96 4.23 36.54
C THR A 82 9.08 2.92 35.80
N LEU A 83 8.11 2.05 36.11
CA LEU A 83 7.77 0.76 35.54
C LEU A 83 8.73 0.16 34.48
N PRO A 84 9.19 -1.10 34.63
CA PRO A 84 9.91 -1.77 33.56
C PRO A 84 9.07 -1.75 32.28
N PRO A 85 9.67 -1.48 31.10
CA PRO A 85 8.95 -1.53 29.84
C PRO A 85 8.34 -2.92 29.67
N PRO A 86 7.14 -3.03 29.07
CA PRO A 86 6.46 -4.31 28.90
C PRO A 86 7.39 -5.26 28.16
N ARG A 87 7.66 -6.41 28.79
CA ARG A 87 8.44 -7.49 28.22
C ARG A 87 7.63 -8.07 27.06
N SER A 88 7.85 -7.58 25.85
CA SER A 88 7.27 -8.16 24.66
C SER A 88 7.79 -9.60 24.53
N PRO A 89 6.92 -10.62 24.60
CA PRO A 89 7.31 -11.99 24.33
C PRO A 89 7.71 -12.06 22.85
N GLY A 90 8.93 -12.53 22.59
CA GLY A 90 9.29 -12.98 21.25
C GLY A 90 8.34 -14.11 20.86
N ALA A 91 7.46 -13.83 19.89
CA ALA A 91 6.71 -14.84 19.18
C ALA A 91 7.12 -14.76 17.71
N LEU A 92 7.59 -15.89 17.22
CA LEU A 92 7.67 -16.23 15.81
C LEU A 92 6.27 -16.03 15.19
N GLU A 93 6.01 -14.89 14.59
CA GLU A 93 4.91 -14.72 13.65
C GLU A 93 5.48 -14.27 12.31
N ALA A 94 5.97 -15.27 11.58
CA ALA A 94 5.83 -15.27 10.14
C ALA A 94 4.33 -15.17 9.83
N THR A 95 3.98 -14.28 8.89
CA THR A 95 2.62 -14.08 8.33
C THR A 95 1.76 -13.03 9.04
N ALA A 96 2.15 -11.75 8.94
CA ALA A 96 1.16 -10.69 8.79
C ALA A 96 0.97 -10.42 7.30
N LEU A 97 0.24 -11.32 6.64
CA LEU A 97 -0.42 -10.99 5.37
C LEU A 97 -1.23 -9.71 5.61
N THR A 98 -1.02 -8.76 4.71
CA THR A 98 -1.74 -7.51 4.50
C THR A 98 -3.16 -7.53 5.08
N ALA A 99 -3.43 -6.61 6.00
CA ALA A 99 -4.77 -6.24 6.46
C ALA A 99 -5.74 -6.04 5.27
N PRO A 100 -7.06 -6.19 5.49
CA PRO A 100 -7.99 -6.78 4.52
C PRO A 100 -8.23 -5.86 3.33
N GLN A 101 -7.47 -6.02 2.26
CA GLN A 101 -7.76 -5.43 0.94
C GLN A 101 -8.80 -6.24 0.13
N ARG A 102 -9.24 -7.39 0.67
CA ARG A 102 -10.25 -8.26 0.06
C ARG A 102 -11.61 -7.59 -0.23
N PRO A 103 -12.23 -6.80 0.66
CA PRO A 103 -13.55 -6.22 0.36
C PRO A 103 -13.47 -5.15 -0.75
N LEU A 104 -12.34 -4.42 -0.85
CA LEU A 104 -12.16 -3.37 -1.86
C LEU A 104 -11.85 -3.96 -3.25
N LEU A 105 -11.05 -5.03 -3.31
CA LEU A 105 -10.82 -5.79 -4.54
C LEU A 105 -12.09 -6.49 -5.06
N LEU A 106 -12.88 -7.09 -4.16
CA LEU A 106 -14.18 -7.69 -4.51
C LEU A 106 -15.13 -6.62 -5.05
N LEU A 107 -15.21 -5.46 -4.40
CA LEU A 107 -16.05 -4.36 -4.88
C LEU A 107 -15.59 -3.85 -6.25
N LEU A 108 -14.27 -3.69 -6.46
CA LEU A 108 -13.70 -3.26 -7.73
C LEU A 108 -13.96 -4.25 -8.87
N LEU A 109 -14.00 -5.56 -8.56
CA LEU A 109 -14.28 -6.61 -9.54
C LEU A 109 -15.79 -6.77 -9.82
N LEU A 110 -16.64 -6.66 -8.80
CA LEU A 110 -18.09 -6.86 -8.93
C LEU A 110 -18.78 -5.68 -9.61
N LEU A 111 -18.27 -4.45 -9.43
CA LEU A 111 -18.85 -3.24 -10.02
C LEU A 111 -18.95 -3.29 -11.56
N PRO A 112 -17.89 -3.59 -12.33
CA PRO A 112 -17.97 -3.65 -13.80
C PRO A 112 -18.87 -4.79 -14.29
N VAL A 113 -18.89 -5.93 -13.59
CA VAL A 113 -19.75 -7.07 -13.94
C VAL A 113 -21.22 -6.72 -13.72
N GLY A 114 -21.55 -6.08 -12.58
CA GLY A 114 -22.90 -5.62 -12.29
C GLY A 114 -23.42 -4.58 -13.29
N LEU A 115 -22.56 -3.62 -13.67
CA LEU A 115 -22.87 -2.61 -14.70
C LEU A 115 -23.14 -3.25 -16.07
N LEU A 116 -22.34 -4.25 -16.47
CA LEU A 116 -22.52 -4.94 -17.74
C LEU A 116 -23.86 -5.71 -17.76
N LEU A 117 -24.20 -6.40 -16.68
CA LEU A 117 -25.46 -7.14 -16.58
C LEU A 117 -26.67 -6.19 -16.65
N LEU A 118 -26.64 -5.06 -15.94
CA LEU A 118 -27.68 -4.04 -16.03
C LEU A 118 -27.83 -3.46 -17.44
N ALA A 119 -26.71 -3.19 -18.12
CA ALA A 119 -26.74 -2.70 -19.50
C ALA A 119 -27.36 -3.72 -20.46
N THR A 120 -26.99 -5.00 -20.37
CA THR A 120 -27.57 -6.05 -21.22
C THR A 120 -29.07 -6.25 -20.95
N ALA A 121 -29.48 -6.28 -19.67
CA ALA A 121 -30.88 -6.38 -19.30
C ALA A 121 -31.69 -5.19 -19.82
N TRP A 122 -31.13 -3.98 -19.75
CA TRP A 122 -31.76 -2.78 -20.30
C TRP A 122 -31.81 -2.83 -21.84
N CYS A 123 -30.73 -3.20 -22.52
CA CYS A 123 -30.76 -3.38 -23.98
C CYS A 123 -31.83 -4.39 -24.42
N LEU A 124 -31.95 -5.52 -23.72
CA LEU A 124 -32.96 -6.54 -24.02
C LEU A 124 -34.38 -6.05 -23.73
N HIS A 125 -34.58 -5.34 -22.62
CA HIS A 125 -35.87 -4.75 -22.29
C HIS A 125 -36.26 -3.69 -23.33
N TRP A 126 -35.36 -2.79 -23.72
CA TRP A 126 -35.58 -1.81 -24.78
C TRP A 126 -35.90 -2.45 -26.13
N GLN A 127 -35.18 -3.52 -26.50
CA GLN A 127 -35.47 -4.27 -27.73
C GLN A 127 -36.85 -4.93 -27.69
N ARG A 128 -37.25 -5.48 -26.54
CA ARG A 128 -38.60 -6.04 -26.37
C ARG A 128 -39.68 -4.97 -26.47
N THR A 129 -39.46 -3.79 -25.90
CA THR A 129 -40.39 -2.66 -25.99
C THR A 129 -40.50 -2.15 -27.42
N ARG A 130 -39.38 -2.02 -28.15
CA ARG A 130 -39.39 -1.69 -29.59
C ARG A 130 -40.04 -2.75 -30.48
N ARG A 131 -39.93 -4.03 -30.13
CA ARG A 131 -40.63 -5.11 -30.87
C ARG A 131 -42.14 -5.11 -30.59
N ARG A 132 -42.58 -4.53 -29.47
CA ARG A 132 -43.99 -4.46 -29.08
C ARG A 132 -44.73 -3.22 -29.60
N THR A 133 -44.05 -2.23 -30.18
CA THR A 133 -44.73 -1.18 -30.95
C THR A 133 -45.18 -1.77 -32.30
N PRO A 134 -46.49 -1.85 -32.58
CA PRO A 134 -46.98 -2.22 -33.91
C PRO A 134 -46.47 -1.19 -34.92
N ARG A 135 -45.95 -1.64 -36.07
CA ARG A 135 -45.62 -0.75 -37.19
C ARG A 135 -46.85 0.11 -37.55
N PRO A 136 -46.70 1.43 -37.79
CA PRO A 136 -47.77 2.23 -38.37
C PRO A 136 -48.18 1.62 -39.71
N ARG A 137 -49.45 1.28 -39.79
CA ARG A 137 -50.15 0.64 -40.91
C ARG A 137 -49.90 1.38 -42.22
N GLU A 138 -49.49 0.64 -43.25
CA GLU A 138 -49.54 1.03 -44.66
C GLU A 138 -50.84 1.80 -44.95
N GLN A 139 -50.72 3.07 -45.35
CA GLN A 139 -51.84 3.82 -45.91
C GLN A 139 -52.09 3.28 -47.33
N VAL A 140 -53.16 2.50 -47.48
CA VAL A 140 -53.69 2.08 -48.77
C VAL A 140 -54.44 3.28 -49.36
N PRO A 141 -54.14 3.75 -50.59
CA PRO A 141 -54.95 4.75 -51.27
C PRO A 141 -56.27 4.12 -51.74
N PRO A 142 -57.40 4.85 -51.72
CA PRO A 142 -58.69 4.30 -52.13
C PRO A 142 -58.72 4.04 -53.65
N VAL A 143 -59.20 2.85 -54.03
CA VAL A 143 -59.50 2.47 -55.41
C VAL A 143 -60.79 3.19 -55.85
N PRO A 144 -60.88 3.77 -57.07
CA PRO A 144 -62.08 4.48 -57.51
C PRO A 144 -63.22 3.50 -57.87
N SER A 145 -64.44 3.83 -57.45
CA SER A 145 -65.66 3.08 -57.76
C SER A 145 -66.13 3.35 -59.21
N PRO A 146 -66.53 2.34 -60.00
CA PRO A 146 -66.85 2.51 -61.41
C PRO A 146 -68.34 2.77 -61.67
N GLN A 147 -68.95 3.81 -61.08
CA GLN A 147 -70.35 4.19 -61.37
C GLN A 147 -70.70 5.69 -61.42
N ASP A 148 -69.77 6.65 -61.31
CA ASP A 148 -70.10 8.06 -61.56
C ASP A 148 -69.87 8.44 -63.05
N LEU A 149 -70.65 7.77 -63.90
CA LEU A 149 -70.92 8.18 -65.28
C LEU A 149 -72.25 8.94 -65.28
N LEU A 150 -72.18 10.23 -65.63
CA LEU A 150 -73.18 10.94 -66.43
C LEU A 150 -74.60 11.26 -65.86
N LEU A 151 -75.05 12.47 -66.21
CA LEU A 151 -76.37 13.12 -66.02
C LEU A 151 -76.70 13.51 -64.57
N VAL A 152 -76.89 14.78 -64.17
CA VAL A 152 -77.45 15.97 -64.85
C VAL A 152 -78.59 15.63 -65.78
N GLU A 153 -79.79 15.47 -65.22
CA GLU A 153 -81.00 16.01 -65.85
C GLU A 153 -81.93 16.56 -64.78
N HIS A 154 -82.72 17.56 -65.20
CA HIS A 154 -83.63 18.41 -64.42
C HIS A 154 -84.83 17.66 -63.84
#